data_AF-A0A411PMF3-F1
#
_entry.id   AF-A0A411PMF3-F1
#
_cell.length_a   1.000
_cell.length_b   1.000
_cell.length_c   1.000
_cell.angle_alpha   90.00
_cell.angle_beta   90.00
_cell.angle_gamma   90.00
#
_symmetry.space_group_name_H-M   'P 1'
#
loop_
_entity.id
_entity.type
_entity.pdbx_description
1 polymer ?
#
loop_
_entity_poly.entity_id
_entity_poly.type
_entity_poly.pdbx_seq_one_letter_code
_entity_poly.pdbx_strand_id
1 'polypeptide(L)'
;MSLCPCGSNHNYQDCCQPLHLKQRVAETAEKLMRSRYCAFVKAEYQYLIDTHASEFASGLTKEQLAENSANWVGLQVESAIERADTAKVTFKAWYQIDCGFDAIYECSDFIKRDGIWLYTTGEQFEAKLPKRNDMCICNSGKKFKKCCALTL
;
A
#
# COMPACT_ATOMS: atom_id res chain seq x y z
N MET A 1 20.47 6.96 -0.76
CA MET A 1 19.07 7.01 -0.26
C MET A 1 18.15 6.65 -1.41
N SER A 2 17.20 5.72 -1.22
CA SER A 2 16.21 5.35 -2.24
C SER A 2 14.88 6.04 -1.94
N LEU A 3 14.15 6.43 -3.00
CA LEU A 3 12.79 6.92 -2.86
C LEU A 3 11.90 5.89 -2.16
N CYS A 4 10.91 6.40 -1.42
CA CYS A 4 9.95 5.56 -0.74
C CYS A 4 8.97 4.93 -1.75
N PRO A 5 8.74 3.61 -1.70
CA PRO A 5 7.83 2.94 -2.64
C PRO A 5 6.39 3.47 -2.62
N CYS A 6 5.94 4.09 -1.52
CA CYS A 6 4.56 4.56 -1.38
C CYS A 6 4.16 5.71 -2.32
N GLY A 7 5.05 6.17 -3.19
CA GLY A 7 4.77 7.23 -4.16
C GLY A 7 4.75 8.64 -3.56
N SER A 8 5.32 8.84 -2.37
CA SER A 8 5.37 10.15 -1.70
C SER A 8 6.46 11.09 -2.23
N ASN A 9 7.33 10.62 -3.13
CA ASN A 9 8.55 11.32 -3.59
C ASN A 9 9.56 11.71 -2.49
N HIS A 10 9.38 11.22 -1.26
CA HIS A 10 10.36 11.36 -0.19
C HIS A 10 11.32 10.16 -0.17
N ASN A 11 12.48 10.31 0.44
CA ASN A 11 13.35 9.16 0.72
C ASN A 11 12.66 8.21 1.71
N TYR A 12 12.92 6.91 1.59
CA TYR A 12 12.35 5.91 2.52
C TYR A 12 12.64 6.24 3.99
N GLN A 13 13.85 6.74 4.28
CA GLN A 13 14.32 7.08 5.62
C GLN A 13 13.52 8.21 6.27
N ASP A 14 13.00 9.12 5.45
CA ASP A 14 12.23 10.30 5.89
C ASP A 14 10.71 10.07 5.78
N CYS A 15 10.29 8.88 5.32
CA CYS A 15 8.90 8.58 5.00
C CYS A 15 8.39 7.37 5.78
N CYS A 16 8.42 6.16 5.21
CA CYS A 16 7.85 4.97 5.85
C CYS A 16 8.81 4.27 6.82
N GLN A 17 10.13 4.47 6.72
CA GLN A 17 11.07 3.78 7.61
C GLN A 17 10.86 4.08 9.10
N PRO A 18 10.65 5.34 9.55
CA PRO A 18 10.41 5.61 10.96
C PRO A 18 9.15 4.94 11.51
N LEU A 19 8.15 4.68 10.66
CA LEU A 19 6.95 3.92 11.02
C LEU A 19 7.27 2.44 11.18
N HIS A 20 8.00 1.85 10.23
CA HIS A 20 8.41 0.44 10.29
C HIS A 20 9.32 0.16 11.50
N LEU A 21 10.17 1.12 11.87
CA LEU A 21 11.04 1.06 13.04
C LEU A 21 10.34 1.44 14.36
N LYS A 22 9.03 1.73 14.34
CA LYS A 22 8.23 2.16 15.49
C LYS A 22 8.75 3.42 16.19
N GLN A 23 9.50 4.25 15.48
CA GLN A 23 9.98 5.55 15.97
C GLN A 23 8.88 6.61 15.91
N ARG A 24 7.88 6.40 15.05
CA ARG A 24 6.67 7.22 14.92
C ARG A 24 5.48 6.32 14.64
N VAL A 25 4.28 6.86 14.86
CA VAL A 25 3.01 6.25 14.44
C VAL A 25 2.44 7.01 13.24
N ALA A 26 1.62 6.35 12.43
CA ALA A 26 0.97 6.99 11.31
C ALA A 26 -0.07 8.00 11.82
N GLU A 27 0.08 9.26 11.46
CA GLU A 27 -0.81 10.35 11.91
C GLU A 27 -2.21 10.28 11.28
N THR A 28 -2.32 9.65 10.11
CA THR A 28 -3.55 9.53 9.30
C THR A 28 -3.70 8.11 8.78
N ALA A 29 -4.93 7.69 8.48
CA ALA A 29 -5.17 6.37 7.89
C ALA A 29 -4.48 6.19 6.51
N GLU A 30 -4.40 7.25 5.70
CA GLU A 30 -3.68 7.19 4.41
C GLU A 30 -2.19 6.94 4.59
N LYS A 31 -1.53 7.64 5.53
CA LYS A 31 -0.12 7.37 5.89
C LYS A 31 0.06 5.93 6.34
N LEU A 32 -0.87 5.39 7.13
CA LEU A 32 -0.81 3.98 7.52
C LEU A 32 -0.91 3.06 6.30
N MET A 33 -1.92 3.24 5.44
CA MET A 33 -2.11 2.45 4.22
C MET A 33 -0.85 2.46 3.34
N ARG A 34 -0.27 3.65 3.10
CA ARG A 34 0.98 3.84 2.35
C ARG A 34 2.17 3.12 2.96
N SER A 35 2.30 3.17 4.28
CA SER A 35 3.37 2.46 5.00
C SER A 35 3.18 0.95 4.95
N ARG A 36 1.94 0.44 5.07
CA ARG A 36 1.65 -0.99 4.92
C ARG A 36 2.03 -1.48 3.53
N TYR A 37 1.71 -0.75 2.47
CA TYR A 37 2.21 -1.05 1.12
C TYR A 37 3.75 -1.13 1.09
N CYS A 38 4.45 -0.14 1.66
CA CYS A 38 5.92 -0.19 1.70
C CYS A 38 6.45 -1.38 2.50
N ALA A 39 5.75 -1.81 3.54
CA ALA A 39 6.13 -2.97 4.32
C ALA A 39 6.05 -4.26 3.50
N PHE A 40 5.03 -4.42 2.64
CA PHE A 40 5.00 -5.51 1.66
C PHE A 40 6.19 -5.44 0.69
N VAL A 41 6.50 -4.25 0.15
CA VAL A 41 7.65 -4.07 -0.77
C VAL A 41 9.00 -4.37 -0.11
N LYS A 42 9.14 -4.05 1.18
CA LYS A 42 10.37 -4.18 1.96
C LYS A 42 10.46 -5.47 2.78
N ALA A 43 9.47 -6.35 2.69
CA ALA A 43 9.34 -7.55 3.52
C ALA A 43 9.33 -7.29 5.04
N GLU A 44 8.80 -6.14 5.46
CA GLU A 44 8.66 -5.74 6.88
C GLU A 44 7.37 -6.36 7.49
N TYR A 45 7.21 -7.68 7.39
CA TYR A 45 5.94 -8.36 7.68
C TYR A 45 5.47 -8.20 9.14
N GLN A 46 6.39 -8.03 10.09
CA GLN A 46 6.01 -7.74 11.48
C GLN A 46 5.20 -6.44 11.58
N TYR A 47 5.57 -5.41 10.82
CA TYR A 47 4.84 -4.14 10.81
C TYR A 47 3.40 -4.31 10.30
N LEU A 48 3.18 -5.20 9.34
CA LEU A 48 1.84 -5.50 8.83
C LEU A 48 0.96 -6.17 9.89
N ILE A 49 1.54 -7.05 10.71
CA ILE A 49 0.84 -7.71 11.82
C ILE A 49 0.54 -6.69 12.92
N ASP A 50 1.54 -5.90 13.32
CA ASP A 50 1.43 -4.93 14.41
C ASP A 50 0.43 -3.80 14.11
N THR A 51 0.19 -3.51 12.84
CA THR A 51 -0.77 -2.49 12.39
C THR A 51 -2.09 -3.07 11.89
N HIS A 52 -2.35 -4.34 12.17
CA HIS A 52 -3.64 -4.99 11.96
C HIS A 52 -4.38 -5.07 13.29
N ALA A 53 -5.63 -4.65 13.34
CA ALA A 53 -6.50 -4.89 14.49
C ALA A 53 -6.62 -6.41 14.75
N SER A 54 -6.24 -6.85 15.95
CA SER A 54 -6.04 -8.27 16.25
C SER A 54 -7.31 -9.11 16.07
N GLU A 55 -8.48 -8.54 16.31
CA GLU A 55 -9.77 -9.22 16.11
C GLU A 55 -10.15 -9.44 14.63
N PHE A 56 -9.49 -8.74 13.70
CA PHE A 56 -9.65 -8.92 12.25
C PHE A 56 -8.51 -9.73 11.62
N ALA A 57 -7.34 -9.79 12.30
CA ALA A 57 -6.14 -10.41 11.77
C ALA A 57 -6.26 -11.93 11.53
N SER A 58 -7.26 -12.61 12.12
CA SER A 58 -7.54 -14.03 11.87
C SER A 58 -6.33 -14.97 11.99
N GLY A 59 -5.38 -14.64 12.87
CA GLY A 59 -4.16 -15.42 13.08
C GLY A 59 -3.06 -15.22 12.02
N LEU A 60 -3.11 -14.13 11.24
CA LEU A 60 -2.12 -13.78 10.22
C LEU A 60 -0.68 -13.87 10.74
N THR A 61 0.15 -14.70 10.09
CA THR A 61 1.56 -14.89 10.43
C THR A 61 2.50 -14.28 9.39
N LYS A 62 3.79 -14.20 9.74
CA LYS A 62 4.83 -13.70 8.82
C LYS A 62 5.03 -14.63 7.64
N GLU A 63 4.94 -15.93 7.88
CA GLU A 63 5.15 -16.99 6.89
C GLU A 63 4.08 -16.88 5.80
N GLN A 64 2.80 -16.74 6.20
CA GLN A 64 1.69 -16.52 5.27
C GLN A 64 1.88 -15.24 4.43
N LEU A 65 2.39 -14.16 5.02
CA LEU A 65 2.68 -12.92 4.30
C LEU A 65 3.87 -13.06 3.34
N ALA A 66 4.89 -13.83 3.73
CA ALA A 66 6.09 -14.06 2.93
C ALA A 66 5.83 -14.96 1.72
N GLU A 67 4.97 -15.99 1.87
CA GLU A 67 4.57 -16.88 0.77
C GLU A 67 3.84 -16.12 -0.35
N ASN A 68 3.12 -15.05 -0.01
CA ASN A 68 2.38 -14.21 -0.94
C ASN A 68 3.19 -12.98 -1.40
N SER A 69 4.52 -13.08 -1.45
CA SER A 69 5.36 -12.00 -1.96
C SER A 69 5.05 -11.72 -3.44
N ALA A 70 4.88 -10.44 -3.78
CA ALA A 70 4.57 -9.99 -5.13
C ALA A 70 5.64 -9.02 -5.64
N ASN A 71 5.82 -8.99 -6.96
CA ASN A 71 6.68 -8.02 -7.63
C ASN A 71 5.95 -6.67 -7.75
N TRP A 72 5.97 -5.90 -6.67
CA TRP A 72 5.28 -4.61 -6.59
C TRP A 72 5.85 -3.56 -7.54
N VAL A 73 4.96 -2.85 -8.23
CA VAL A 73 5.28 -1.87 -9.27
C VAL A 73 5.02 -0.44 -8.80
N GLY A 74 3.89 -0.22 -8.12
CA GLY A 74 3.56 1.10 -7.58
C GLY A 74 2.24 1.14 -6.85
N LEU A 75 2.03 2.23 -6.12
CA LEU A 75 0.82 2.50 -5.34
C LEU A 75 0.12 3.75 -5.87
N GLN A 76 -1.19 3.63 -6.07
CA GLN A 76 -2.08 4.75 -6.37
C GLN A 76 -3.17 4.83 -5.29
N VAL A 77 -3.22 5.93 -4.54
CA VAL A 77 -4.33 6.21 -3.63
C VAL A 77 -5.35 7.08 -4.35
N GLU A 78 -6.61 6.63 -4.40
CA GLU A 78 -7.71 7.32 -5.08
C GLU A 78 -8.52 8.19 -4.13
N SER A 79 -8.76 7.71 -2.90
CA SER A 79 -9.43 8.48 -1.87
C SER A 79 -8.98 8.08 -0.46
N ALA A 80 -9.02 9.04 0.45
CA ALA A 80 -8.85 8.82 1.88
C ALA A 80 -9.88 9.67 2.62
N ILE A 81 -10.80 9.01 3.32
CA ILE A 81 -11.88 9.66 4.08
C ILE A 81 -11.66 9.31 5.54
N GLU A 82 -11.13 10.26 6.30
CA GLU A 82 -10.88 10.12 7.73
C GLU A 82 -12.02 10.78 8.54
N ARG A 83 -12.51 10.06 9.54
CA ARG A 83 -13.39 10.56 10.61
C ARG A 83 -12.63 10.43 11.94
N ALA A 84 -13.28 10.78 13.05
CA ALA A 84 -12.65 10.80 14.38
C ALA A 84 -11.84 9.51 14.67
N ASP A 85 -12.53 8.36 14.68
CA ASP A 85 -11.93 7.07 15.03
C ASP A 85 -12.09 6.00 13.94
N THR A 86 -12.56 6.37 12.75
CA THR A 86 -12.71 5.46 11.60
C THR A 86 -12.27 6.14 10.33
N ALA A 87 -11.77 5.36 9.38
CA ALA A 87 -11.40 5.89 8.07
C ALA A 87 -11.56 4.83 6.98
N LYS A 88 -11.72 5.29 5.74
CA LYS A 88 -11.68 4.48 4.53
C LYS A 88 -10.61 4.98 3.60
N VAL A 89 -9.81 4.08 3.03
CA VAL A 89 -8.80 4.42 2.00
C VAL A 89 -9.00 3.52 0.79
N THR A 90 -9.26 4.12 -0.35
CA THR A 90 -9.39 3.42 -1.64
C THR A 90 -8.08 3.55 -2.42
N PHE A 91 -7.49 2.44 -2.84
CA PHE A 91 -6.20 2.44 -3.51
C PHE A 91 -6.04 1.26 -4.47
N LYS A 92 -5.05 1.36 -5.35
CA LYS A 92 -4.56 0.31 -6.25
C LYS A 92 -3.08 0.05 -5.97
N ALA A 93 -2.76 -1.14 -5.50
CA ALA A 93 -1.38 -1.60 -5.34
C ALA A 93 -1.03 -2.53 -6.51
N TRP A 94 -0.31 -1.99 -7.49
CA TRP A 94 0.05 -2.67 -8.72
C TRP A 94 1.23 -3.62 -8.51
N TYR A 95 1.14 -4.81 -9.09
CA TYR A 95 2.20 -5.81 -9.13
C TYR A 95 2.29 -6.45 -10.52
N GLN A 96 3.46 -7.01 -10.81
CA GLN A 96 3.72 -7.74 -12.05
C GLN A 96 3.27 -9.20 -11.93
N ILE A 97 2.63 -9.70 -12.98
CA ILE A 97 2.31 -11.11 -13.20
C ILE A 97 3.05 -11.63 -14.44
N ASP A 98 3.04 -12.94 -14.69
CA ASP A 98 3.76 -13.58 -15.80
C ASP A 98 3.52 -12.87 -17.15
N CYS A 99 2.26 -12.53 -17.43
CA CYS A 99 1.85 -11.83 -18.62
C CYS A 99 1.16 -10.50 -18.26
N GLY A 100 1.92 -9.59 -17.66
CA GLY A 100 1.56 -8.18 -17.54
C GLY A 100 1.45 -7.66 -16.13
N PHE A 101 0.38 -6.91 -15.84
CA PHE A 101 0.17 -6.28 -14.54
C PHE A 101 -1.23 -6.51 -14.03
N ASP A 102 -1.33 -6.66 -12.72
CA ASP A 102 -2.58 -6.68 -11.98
C ASP A 102 -2.46 -5.78 -10.74
N ALA A 103 -3.56 -5.52 -10.05
CA ALA A 103 -3.55 -4.73 -8.84
C ALA A 103 -4.51 -5.28 -7.79
N ILE A 104 -4.08 -5.16 -6.54
CA ILE A 104 -5.00 -5.14 -5.41
C ILE A 104 -5.72 -3.80 -5.47
N TYR A 105 -6.95 -3.80 -5.97
CA TYR A 105 -7.84 -2.64 -5.94
C TYR A 105 -8.83 -2.82 -4.79
N GLU A 106 -8.68 -2.01 -3.75
CA GLU A 106 -9.39 -2.22 -2.49
C GLU A 106 -9.84 -0.89 -1.87
N CYS A 107 -11.00 -0.90 -1.20
CA CYS A 107 -11.36 0.09 -0.20
C CYS A 107 -11.18 -0.52 1.20
N SER A 108 -10.06 -0.20 1.85
CA SER A 108 -9.78 -0.65 3.20
C SER A 108 -10.46 0.22 4.25
N ASP A 109 -10.95 -0.43 5.30
CA ASP A 109 -11.41 0.17 6.55
C ASP A 109 -10.28 0.24 7.58
N PHE A 110 -10.26 1.34 8.33
CA PHE A 110 -9.32 1.58 9.41
C PHE A 110 -10.07 2.08 10.65
N ILE A 111 -9.53 1.72 11.81
CA ILE A 111 -10.00 2.20 13.12
C ILE A 111 -8.85 2.88 13.86
N LYS A 112 -9.16 3.86 14.70
CA LYS A 112 -8.20 4.50 15.60
C LYS A 112 -8.42 4.00 17.03
N ARG A 113 -7.38 3.50 17.68
CA ARG A 113 -7.38 3.09 19.09
C ARG A 113 -6.22 3.73 19.80
N ASP A 114 -6.49 4.42 20.91
CA ASP A 114 -5.47 5.10 21.70
C ASP A 114 -4.54 6.00 20.85
N GLY A 115 -5.12 6.67 19.85
CA GLY A 115 -4.40 7.54 18.93
C GLY A 115 -3.69 6.83 17.78
N ILE A 116 -3.72 5.49 17.70
CA ILE A 116 -3.04 4.67 16.70
C ILE A 116 -4.05 4.15 15.68
N TRP A 117 -3.77 4.39 14.40
CA TRP A 117 -4.54 3.80 13.30
C TRP A 117 -4.19 2.31 13.12
N LEU A 118 -5.21 1.48 12.87
CA LEU A 118 -5.09 0.05 12.62
C LEU A 118 -5.94 -0.32 11.40
N TYR A 119 -5.41 -1.19 10.55
CA TYR A 119 -6.16 -1.80 9.46
C TYR A 119 -7.11 -2.87 10.01
N THR A 120 -8.32 -2.98 9.46
CA THR A 120 -9.30 -4.01 9.85
C THR A 120 -9.60 -4.94 8.68
N THR A 121 -10.32 -4.46 7.69
CA THR A 121 -10.80 -5.24 6.55
C THR A 121 -10.79 -4.37 5.30
N GLY A 122 -11.08 -4.95 4.15
CA GLY A 122 -11.24 -4.19 2.92
C GLY A 122 -12.12 -4.91 1.92
N GLU A 123 -12.84 -4.11 1.14
CA GLU A 123 -13.65 -4.59 0.02
C GLU A 123 -12.80 -4.56 -1.25
N GLN A 124 -12.65 -5.72 -1.91
CA GLN A 124 -11.89 -5.86 -3.15
C GLN A 124 -12.76 -5.57 -4.37
N PHE A 125 -12.15 -4.94 -5.36
CA PHE A 125 -12.74 -4.60 -6.65
C PHE A 125 -11.90 -5.15 -7.80
N GLU A 126 -12.50 -5.22 -8.98
CA GLU A 126 -11.77 -5.57 -10.21
C GLU A 126 -10.89 -4.41 -10.68
N ALA A 127 -9.58 -4.61 -10.73
CA ALA A 127 -8.64 -3.63 -11.25
C ALA A 127 -8.69 -3.58 -12.78
N LYS A 128 -8.59 -2.37 -13.34
CA LYS A 128 -8.46 -2.15 -14.79
C LYS A 128 -7.18 -1.40 -15.08
N LEU A 129 -6.38 -1.91 -16.02
CA LEU A 129 -5.17 -1.25 -16.47
C LEU A 129 -5.45 0.19 -16.92
N PRO A 130 -4.52 1.14 -16.67
CA PRO A 130 -4.68 2.51 -17.15
C PRO A 130 -4.80 2.56 -18.67
N LYS A 131 -5.54 3.55 -19.19
CA LYS A 131 -5.61 3.76 -20.63
C LYS A 131 -4.26 4.24 -21.14
N ARG A 132 -4.05 4.10 -22.45
CA ARG A 132 -2.81 4.43 -23.16
C ARG A 132 -2.18 5.78 -22.77
N ASN A 133 -2.99 6.82 -22.55
CA ASN A 133 -2.51 8.18 -22.26
C ASN A 133 -2.51 8.56 -20.77
N ASP A 134 -3.02 7.68 -19.90
CA ASP A 134 -3.07 7.91 -18.45
C ASP A 134 -1.66 7.83 -17.85
N MET A 135 -1.50 8.26 -16.59
CA MET A 135 -0.23 8.15 -15.88
C MET A 135 0.13 6.69 -15.64
N CYS A 136 1.43 6.39 -15.67
CA CYS A 136 1.93 5.03 -15.52
C CYS A 136 1.83 4.54 -14.08
N ILE A 137 1.46 3.26 -13.91
CA ILE A 137 1.31 2.55 -12.63
C ILE A 137 2.55 2.54 -11.74
N CYS A 138 3.74 2.72 -12.31
CA CYS A 138 5.00 2.76 -11.56
C CYS A 138 5.34 4.14 -10.99
N ASN A 139 4.43 5.13 -11.10
CA ASN A 139 4.63 6.50 -10.63
C ASN A 139 5.85 7.23 -11.22
N SER A 140 6.33 6.81 -12.40
CA SER A 140 7.48 7.44 -13.08
C SER A 140 7.20 8.84 -13.64
N GLY A 141 5.97 9.33 -13.54
CA GLY A 141 5.51 10.57 -14.17
C GLY A 141 5.31 10.50 -15.70
N LYS A 142 5.56 9.33 -16.31
CA LYS A 142 5.35 9.11 -17.75
C LYS A 142 3.92 8.62 -18.04
N LYS A 143 3.44 8.85 -19.27
CA LYS A 143 2.22 8.19 -19.79
C LYS A 143 2.43 6.68 -19.87
N PHE A 144 1.40 5.89 -19.59
CA PHE A 144 1.46 4.42 -19.53
C PHE A 144 2.06 3.80 -20.80
N LYS A 145 1.64 4.26 -21.99
CA LYS A 145 2.18 3.84 -23.30
C LYS A 145 3.68 4.06 -23.52
N LYS A 146 4.29 4.97 -22.73
CA LYS A 146 5.71 5.35 -22.83
C LYS A 146 6.53 4.77 -21.68
N CYS A 147 5.97 3.83 -20.92
CA CYS A 147 6.56 3.29 -19.72
C CYS A 147 6.20 1.80 -19.57
N CYS A 148 5.44 1.40 -18.54
CA CYS A 148 5.17 -0.01 -18.26
C CYS A 148 4.44 -0.74 -19.39
N ALA A 149 3.68 -0.06 -20.26
CA ALA A 149 3.08 -0.73 -21.42
C ALA A 149 4.11 -1.23 -22.45
N LEU A 150 5.38 -0.79 -22.38
CA LEU A 150 6.47 -1.27 -23.24
C LEU A 150 7.14 -2.53 -22.71
N THR A 151 6.82 -2.92 -21.48
CA THR A 151 7.33 -4.13 -20.82
C THR A 151 6.27 -5.22 -20.74
N LEU A 152 5.10 -4.98 -21.36
CA LEU A 152 4.03 -5.96 -21.58
C LEU A 152 4.35 -6.82 -22.80
#